data_AF-A0A967D925-F1
#
_entry.id   AF-A0A967D925-F1
#
_cell.length_a   1.000
_cell.length_b   1.000
_cell.length_c   1.000
_cell.angle_alpha   90.00
_cell.angle_beta   90.00
_cell.angle_gamma   90.00
#
_symmetry.space_group_name_H-M   'P 1'
#
loop_
_entity.id
_entity.type
_entity.pdbx_description
1 polymer ?
#
loop_
_entity_poly.entity_id
_entity_poly.type
_entity_poly.pdbx_seq_one_letter_code
_entity_poly.pdbx_strand_id
1 'polypeptide(L)'
;ARELQHAIDATDSVAFDVRCVGDDIEGALDHILREEGGFDVVVSSPFERLPLNALAGERHKSWDRVLSDQQFRDLVHDQLTHHFRIARISALVPNCQIVLLTPDTSLASTREEFALALFVKNSLHAFTVTLGVEGERLPTVPAVNQVQLTRRAHTEEPSNDQELAEEMTRLVHAVMQCAVPAPSPSESRYLSKIFRGNAVTV
;
A
#
# COMPACT_ATOMS: atom_id res chain seq x y z
N ALA A 1 8.89 -2.36 19.60
CA ALA A 1 10.24 -2.41 18.97
C ALA A 1 10.87 -3.79 19.14
N ARG A 2 11.19 -4.27 20.36
CA ARG A 2 11.75 -5.62 20.58
C ARG A 2 10.87 -6.76 20.06
N GLU A 3 9.55 -6.72 20.25
CA GLU A 3 8.64 -7.79 19.80
C GLU A 3 8.55 -7.94 18.28
N LEU A 4 8.57 -6.83 17.51
CA LEU A 4 8.61 -6.86 16.04
C LEU A 4 9.94 -7.43 15.52
N GLN A 5 11.04 -7.12 16.20
CA GLN A 5 12.37 -7.63 15.84
C GLN A 5 12.47 -9.16 16.04
N HIS A 6 11.70 -9.74 16.96
CA HIS A 6 11.63 -11.19 17.19
C HIS A 6 10.77 -11.94 16.18
N ALA A 7 9.95 -11.25 15.38
CA ALA A 7 9.07 -11.87 14.39
C ALA A 7 9.72 -11.99 12.99
N ILE A 8 10.86 -11.33 12.77
CA ILE A 8 11.61 -11.40 11.52
C ILE A 8 12.79 -12.33 11.76
N ASP A 9 12.74 -13.53 11.18
CA ASP A 9 13.89 -14.44 11.13
C ASP A 9 14.97 -13.80 10.25
N ALA A 10 15.79 -12.98 10.88
CA ALA A 10 16.97 -12.38 10.29
C ALA A 10 17.89 -13.50 9.81
N THR A 11 17.93 -13.73 8.51
CA THR A 11 19.06 -14.43 7.91
C THR A 11 20.25 -13.47 7.94
N ASP A 12 21.43 -13.95 8.34
CA ASP A 12 22.66 -13.15 8.52
C ASP A 12 23.14 -12.40 7.25
N SER A 13 22.41 -12.49 6.14
CA SER A 13 22.78 -11.98 4.81
C SER A 13 22.31 -10.55 4.53
N VAL A 14 21.36 -9.98 5.28
CA VAL A 14 20.81 -8.64 5.01
C VAL A 14 20.78 -7.80 6.29
N ALA A 15 21.43 -6.64 6.26
CA ALA A 15 21.30 -5.65 7.32
C ALA A 15 19.90 -5.03 7.26
N PHE A 16 19.17 -5.08 8.37
CA PHE A 16 17.84 -4.47 8.50
C PHE A 16 17.77 -3.68 9.81
N ASP A 17 16.97 -2.61 9.78
CA ASP A 17 16.70 -1.78 10.94
C ASP A 17 15.18 -1.65 11.11
N VAL A 18 14.71 -1.71 12.36
CA VAL A 18 13.27 -1.70 12.68
C VAL A 18 13.00 -0.60 13.69
N ARG A 19 12.11 0.33 13.33
CA ARG A 19 11.77 1.50 14.15
C ARG A 19 10.29 1.53 14.46
N CYS A 20 9.97 1.94 15.68
CA CYS A 20 8.61 2.31 16.05
C CYS A 20 8.49 3.82 15.90
N VAL A 21 7.82 4.28 14.84
CA VAL A 21 7.67 5.70 14.51
C VAL A 21 6.33 6.28 14.98
N GLY A 22 5.42 5.42 15.45
CA GLY A 22 4.06 5.82 15.81
C GLY A 22 3.36 6.52 14.64
N ASP A 23 2.70 7.63 14.93
CA ASP A 23 2.00 8.43 13.93
C ASP A 23 2.89 9.45 13.20
N ASP A 24 4.15 9.69 13.61
CA ASP A 24 5.02 10.70 12.98
C ASP A 24 5.81 10.13 11.79
N ILE A 25 5.08 9.67 10.78
CA ILE A 25 5.66 9.04 9.58
C ILE A 25 6.49 10.06 8.79
N GLU A 26 6.01 11.30 8.65
CA GLU A 26 6.73 12.35 7.93
C GLU A 26 8.05 12.73 8.62
N GLY A 27 8.05 12.87 9.95
CA GLY A 27 9.27 13.15 10.71
C GLY A 27 10.29 12.01 10.61
N ALA A 28 9.83 10.76 10.63
CA ALA A 28 10.71 9.62 10.45
C ALA A 28 11.35 9.56 9.05
N LEU A 29 10.58 9.83 7.99
CA LEU A 29 11.10 9.87 6.61
C LEU A 29 12.07 11.05 6.41
N ASP A 30 11.76 12.23 6.96
CA ASP A 30 12.65 13.39 6.90
C ASP A 30 13.98 13.13 7.62
N HIS A 31 13.94 12.43 8.76
CA HIS A 31 15.15 12.03 9.50
C HIS A 31 16.05 11.10 8.66
N ILE A 32 15.48 10.05 8.06
CA ILE A 32 16.24 9.12 7.19
C ILE A 32 16.86 9.89 6.02
N LEU A 33 16.09 10.81 5.42
CA LEU A 33 16.54 11.61 4.29
C LEU A 33 17.73 12.52 4.64
N ARG A 34 17.72 13.14 5.81
CA ARG A 34 18.73 14.15 6.18
C ARG A 34 19.95 13.56 6.88
N GLU A 35 19.73 12.57 7.74
CA GLU A 35 20.75 12.09 8.68
C GLU A 35 21.34 10.73 8.29
N GLU A 36 20.67 9.98 7.39
CA GLU A 36 21.00 8.57 7.14
C GLU A 36 21.25 8.23 5.67
N GLY A 37 21.43 9.25 4.84
CA GLY A 37 21.81 9.08 3.43
C GLY A 37 20.64 8.84 2.47
N GLY A 38 19.39 8.93 2.93
CA GLY A 38 18.22 8.85 2.07
C GLY A 38 17.71 7.43 1.80
N PHE A 39 16.79 7.33 0.84
CA PHE A 39 16.16 6.08 0.45
C PHE A 39 15.75 6.11 -1.03
N ASP A 40 15.91 4.97 -1.71
CA ASP A 40 15.56 4.83 -3.13
C ASP A 40 14.13 4.31 -3.34
N VAL A 41 13.62 3.51 -2.39
CA VAL A 41 12.33 2.81 -2.51
C VAL A 41 11.56 2.95 -1.21
N VAL A 42 10.26 3.22 -1.32
CA VAL A 42 9.33 3.18 -0.18
C VAL A 42 8.18 2.25 -0.51
N VAL A 43 7.98 1.23 0.33
CA VAL A 43 6.80 0.36 0.30
C VAL A 43 5.90 0.76 1.46
N SER A 44 4.72 1.27 1.13
CA SER A 44 3.74 1.75 2.10
C SER A 44 2.62 0.73 2.27
N SER A 45 2.46 0.22 3.48
CA SER A 45 1.35 -0.61 3.91
C SER A 45 0.63 0.09 5.06
N PRO A 46 -0.71 0.18 5.05
CA PRO A 46 -1.49 0.65 6.18
C PRO A 46 -1.18 -0.17 7.45
N PHE A 47 -1.22 0.48 8.61
CA PHE A 47 -1.01 -0.19 9.91
C PHE A 47 -2.26 -0.90 10.42
N GLU A 48 -3.42 -0.26 10.23
CA GLU A 48 -4.69 -0.75 10.73
C GLU A 48 -5.35 -1.73 9.75
N ARG A 49 -6.07 -2.71 10.31
CA ARG A 49 -6.88 -3.65 9.52
C ARG A 49 -8.20 -3.00 9.09
N LEU A 50 -8.86 -3.60 8.11
CA LEU A 50 -10.21 -3.20 7.73
C LEU A 50 -11.22 -3.50 8.86
N PRO A 51 -12.22 -2.62 9.07
CA PRO A 51 -13.26 -2.85 10.06
C PRO A 51 -14.19 -3.99 9.61
N LEU A 52 -14.62 -4.80 10.58
CA LEU A 52 -15.52 -5.95 10.38
C LEU A 52 -17.01 -5.59 10.56
N ASN A 53 -17.32 -4.28 10.63
CA ASN A 53 -18.67 -3.80 10.84
C ASN A 53 -19.57 -4.07 9.64
N ALA A 54 -20.87 -4.23 9.89
CA ALA A 54 -21.85 -4.28 8.82
C ALA A 54 -21.87 -2.95 8.05
N LEU A 55 -22.02 -2.98 6.73
CA LEU A 55 -22.13 -1.75 5.94
C LEU A 55 -23.58 -1.22 5.85
N ALA A 56 -24.56 -2.05 6.21
CA ALA A 56 -25.96 -1.67 6.21
C ALA A 56 -26.71 -2.36 7.35
N GLY A 57 -27.70 -1.67 7.91
CA GLY A 57 -28.62 -2.25 8.88
C GLY A 57 -29.61 -3.21 8.21
N GLU A 58 -29.90 -4.33 8.87
CA GLU A 58 -31.00 -5.20 8.44
C GLU A 58 -32.36 -4.62 8.86
N ARG A 59 -33.40 -4.95 8.11
CA ARG A 59 -34.77 -4.50 8.40
C ARG A 59 -35.19 -4.94 9.80
N HIS A 60 -35.66 -3.99 10.62
CA HIS A 60 -36.10 -4.22 12.00
C HIS A 60 -34.98 -4.65 12.99
N LYS A 61 -33.69 -4.52 12.63
CA LYS A 61 -32.57 -4.70 13.57
C LYS A 61 -31.96 -3.36 13.99
N SER A 62 -31.18 -3.38 15.07
CA SER A 62 -30.43 -2.22 15.52
C SER A 62 -29.29 -1.87 14.56
N TRP A 63 -28.96 -0.58 14.47
CA TRP A 63 -27.87 -0.04 13.65
C TRP A 63 -26.56 0.06 14.41
N ASP A 64 -26.51 -0.33 15.69
CA ASP A 64 -25.33 -0.15 16.55
C ASP A 64 -24.07 -0.87 16.06
N ARG A 65 -24.22 -1.89 15.21
CA ARG A 65 -23.09 -2.64 14.61
C ARG A 65 -22.73 -2.18 13.20
N VAL A 66 -23.52 -1.27 12.63
CA VAL A 66 -23.27 -0.70 11.31
C VAL A 66 -22.10 0.27 11.41
N LEU A 67 -21.25 0.28 10.39
CA LEU A 67 -20.12 1.19 10.29
C LEU A 67 -20.62 2.64 10.40
N SER A 68 -20.20 3.34 11.45
CA SER A 68 -20.55 4.74 11.67
C SER A 68 -19.72 5.68 10.80
N ASP A 69 -20.19 6.92 10.66
CA ASP A 69 -19.47 7.98 9.95
C ASP A 69 -18.06 8.21 10.53
N GLN A 70 -17.89 8.13 11.84
CA GLN A 70 -16.58 8.30 12.48
C GLN A 70 -15.65 7.12 12.11
N GLN A 71 -16.12 5.89 12.21
CA GLN A 71 -15.32 4.72 11.84
C GLN A 71 -14.95 4.71 10.35
N PHE A 72 -15.83 5.23 9.49
CA PHE A 72 -15.51 5.38 8.08
C PHE A 72 -14.47 6.48 7.83
N ARG A 73 -14.49 7.57 8.61
CA ARG A 73 -13.43 8.60 8.57
C ARG A 73 -12.09 8.03 9.01
N ASP A 74 -12.09 7.20 10.06
CA ASP A 74 -10.90 6.53 10.56
C ASP A 74 -10.36 5.57 9.48
N LEU A 75 -11.22 4.76 8.84
CA LEU A 75 -10.86 3.94 7.69
C LEU A 75 -10.18 4.76 6.57
N VAL A 76 -10.76 5.91 6.18
CA VAL A 76 -10.17 6.79 5.14
C VAL A 76 -8.83 7.36 5.59
N HIS A 77 -8.70 7.73 6.86
CA HIS A 77 -7.45 8.19 7.42
C HIS A 77 -6.37 7.09 7.31
N ASP A 78 -6.69 5.90 7.79
CA ASP A 78 -5.72 4.81 7.93
C ASP A 78 -5.37 4.16 6.60
N GLN A 79 -6.31 4.07 5.66
CA GLN A 79 -6.14 3.36 4.40
C GLN A 79 -5.81 4.25 3.21
N LEU A 80 -6.08 5.57 3.28
CA LEU A 80 -5.82 6.50 2.17
C LEU A 80 -4.90 7.65 2.59
N THR A 81 -5.21 8.30 3.72
CA THR A 81 -4.40 9.44 4.19
C THR A 81 -3.00 8.98 4.60
N HIS A 82 -2.87 7.79 5.17
CA HIS A 82 -1.57 7.15 5.43
C HIS A 82 -0.65 7.14 4.20
N HIS A 83 -1.14 6.66 3.05
CA HIS A 83 -0.36 6.64 1.81
C HIS A 83 -0.02 8.05 1.31
N PHE A 84 -0.95 8.98 1.41
CA PHE A 84 -0.69 10.37 1.05
C PHE A 84 0.44 10.99 1.88
N ARG A 85 0.43 10.77 3.21
CA ARG A 85 1.44 11.28 4.15
C ARG A 85 2.84 10.78 3.83
N ILE A 86 2.96 9.51 3.44
CA ILE A 86 4.23 8.94 2.97
C ILE A 86 4.63 9.54 1.63
N ALA A 87 3.72 9.48 0.66
CA ALA A 87 4.03 9.86 -0.72
C ALA A 87 4.43 11.33 -0.87
N ARG A 88 3.86 12.25 -0.09
CA ARG A 88 4.23 13.69 -0.13
C ARG A 88 5.68 13.96 0.24
N ILE A 89 6.31 13.11 1.06
CA ILE A 89 7.73 13.24 1.42
C ILE A 89 8.57 12.48 0.39
N SER A 90 8.21 11.22 0.10
CA SER A 90 8.96 10.37 -0.82
C SER A 90 9.02 10.93 -2.25
N ALA A 91 7.98 11.63 -2.71
CA ALA A 91 7.97 12.26 -4.03
C ALA A 91 9.02 13.37 -4.21
N LEU A 92 9.54 13.91 -3.10
CA LEU A 92 10.59 14.93 -3.10
C LEU A 92 12.01 14.33 -3.07
N VAL A 93 12.11 13.00 -3.00
CA VAL A 93 13.39 12.30 -3.03
C VAL A 93 13.75 11.96 -4.48
N PRO A 94 14.93 12.34 -4.99
CA PRO A 94 15.32 12.09 -6.37
C PRO A 94 15.23 10.61 -6.75
N ASN A 95 14.52 10.31 -7.83
CA ASN A 95 14.32 8.98 -8.40
C ASN A 95 13.71 7.95 -7.42
N CYS A 96 13.00 8.41 -6.38
CA CYS A 96 12.37 7.50 -5.44
C CYS A 96 11.22 6.70 -6.10
N GLN A 97 11.17 5.40 -5.81
CA GLN A 97 10.11 4.49 -6.25
C GLN A 97 9.14 4.23 -5.10
N ILE A 98 7.88 4.64 -5.26
CA ILE A 98 6.84 4.56 -4.25
C ILE A 98 5.89 3.42 -4.62
N VAL A 99 5.77 2.43 -3.73
CA VAL A 99 4.86 1.28 -3.90
C VAL A 99 3.79 1.34 -2.81
N LEU A 100 2.53 1.47 -3.22
CA LEU A 100 1.38 1.55 -2.32
C LEU A 100 0.67 0.18 -2.26
N LEU A 101 0.61 -0.43 -1.08
CA LEU A 101 -0.08 -1.70 -0.87
C LEU A 101 -1.53 -1.44 -0.45
N THR A 102 -2.49 -2.08 -1.12
CA THR A 102 -3.89 -2.10 -0.63
C THR A 102 -4.06 -3.16 0.45
N PRO A 103 -5.13 -3.07 1.28
CA PRO A 103 -5.51 -4.14 2.19
C PRO A 103 -5.60 -5.51 1.52
N ASP A 104 -5.30 -6.55 2.30
CA ASP A 104 -5.50 -7.95 1.95
C ASP A 104 -6.87 -8.44 2.38
N THR A 105 -7.31 -9.50 1.69
CA THR A 105 -8.51 -10.26 2.04
C THR A 105 -8.23 -11.74 1.84
N SER A 106 -9.14 -12.58 2.30
CA SER A 106 -9.10 -14.02 2.05
C SER A 106 -10.49 -14.53 1.68
N LEU A 107 -10.59 -15.81 1.30
CA LEU A 107 -11.89 -16.43 1.08
C LEU A 107 -12.75 -16.46 2.37
N ALA A 108 -12.10 -16.41 3.54
CA ALA A 108 -12.76 -16.32 4.84
C ALA A 108 -13.24 -14.90 5.19
N SER A 109 -12.79 -13.87 4.45
CA SER A 109 -13.22 -12.49 4.66
C SER A 109 -14.71 -12.32 4.48
N THR A 110 -15.29 -11.42 5.28
CA THR A 110 -16.70 -11.07 5.15
C THR A 110 -16.95 -10.33 3.84
N ARG A 111 -18.21 -10.28 3.39
CA ARG A 111 -18.57 -9.53 2.16
C ARG A 111 -18.29 -8.04 2.35
N GLU A 112 -18.48 -7.55 3.56
CA GLU A 112 -18.28 -6.17 3.97
C GLU A 112 -16.79 -5.80 3.95
N GLU A 113 -15.94 -6.64 4.53
CA GLU A 113 -14.48 -6.50 4.48
C GLU A 113 -13.99 -6.49 3.02
N PHE A 114 -14.45 -7.44 2.20
CA PHE A 114 -14.12 -7.50 0.78
C PHE A 114 -14.59 -6.25 0.02
N ALA A 115 -15.78 -5.73 0.32
CA ALA A 115 -16.29 -4.50 -0.29
C ALA A 115 -15.47 -3.26 0.11
N LEU A 116 -15.04 -3.17 1.37
CA LEU A 116 -14.16 -2.08 1.83
C LEU A 116 -12.77 -2.16 1.19
N ALA A 117 -12.20 -3.35 1.05
CA ALA A 117 -10.95 -3.55 0.34
C ALA A 117 -11.05 -3.09 -1.12
N LEU A 118 -12.14 -3.43 -1.83
CA LEU A 118 -12.41 -2.93 -3.18
C LEU A 118 -12.59 -1.40 -3.24
N PHE A 119 -13.24 -0.82 -2.22
CA PHE A 119 -13.39 0.63 -2.10
C PHE A 119 -12.02 1.32 -1.96
N VAL A 120 -11.17 0.85 -1.05
CA VAL A 120 -9.81 1.37 -0.85
C VAL A 120 -9.00 1.19 -2.13
N LYS A 121 -9.03 0.00 -2.73
CA LYS A 121 -8.31 -0.32 -3.98
C LYS A 121 -8.59 0.69 -5.09
N ASN A 122 -9.87 0.98 -5.33
CA ASN A 122 -10.29 1.89 -6.39
C ASN A 122 -10.01 3.36 -6.05
N SER A 123 -10.22 3.75 -4.78
CA SER A 123 -9.98 5.12 -4.32
C SER A 123 -8.49 5.46 -4.36
N LEU A 124 -7.65 4.53 -3.91
CA LEU A 124 -6.20 4.67 -3.94
C LEU A 124 -5.67 4.69 -5.37
N HIS A 125 -6.28 3.95 -6.31
CA HIS A 125 -5.84 3.98 -7.71
C HIS A 125 -5.96 5.38 -8.35
N ALA A 126 -7.02 6.12 -8.01
CA ALA A 126 -7.15 7.51 -8.45
C ALA A 126 -5.98 8.38 -7.94
N PHE A 127 -5.54 8.17 -6.70
CA PHE A 127 -4.36 8.84 -6.14
C PHE A 127 -3.07 8.40 -6.85
N THR A 128 -2.85 7.08 -7.02
CA THR A 128 -1.67 6.51 -7.69
C THR A 128 -1.49 7.07 -9.10
N VAL A 129 -2.56 7.12 -9.91
CA VAL A 129 -2.48 7.66 -11.28
C VAL A 129 -2.21 9.16 -11.27
N THR A 130 -2.87 9.91 -10.37
CA THR A 130 -2.69 11.37 -10.28
C THR A 130 -1.25 11.71 -9.90
N LEU A 131 -0.73 11.09 -8.83
CA LEU A 131 0.63 11.31 -8.39
C LEU A 131 1.66 10.81 -9.43
N GLY A 132 1.35 9.74 -10.18
CA GLY A 132 2.19 9.28 -11.29
C GLY A 132 2.38 10.33 -12.36
N VAL A 133 1.33 11.07 -12.72
CA VAL A 133 1.39 12.18 -13.69
C VAL A 133 2.03 13.43 -13.09
N GLU A 134 1.74 13.75 -11.83
CA GLU A 134 2.38 14.89 -11.14
C GLU A 134 3.88 14.68 -10.96
N GLY A 135 4.30 13.46 -10.63
CA GLY A 135 5.70 13.06 -10.47
C GLY A 135 6.54 13.34 -11.72
N GLU A 136 5.98 13.18 -12.93
CA GLU A 136 6.69 13.50 -14.17
C GLU A 136 7.01 14.98 -14.34
N ARG A 137 6.30 15.85 -13.60
CA ARG A 137 6.48 17.30 -13.63
C ARG A 137 7.41 17.79 -12.52
N LEU A 138 7.79 16.91 -11.59
CA LEU A 138 8.74 17.20 -10.54
C LEU A 138 10.18 16.95 -11.02
N PRO A 139 11.16 17.75 -10.55
CA PRO A 139 12.57 17.53 -10.89
C PRO A 139 13.13 16.22 -10.30
N THR A 140 12.45 15.67 -9.30
CA THR A 140 12.80 14.41 -8.63
C THR A 140 12.30 13.19 -9.40
N VAL A 141 11.36 13.36 -10.34
CA VAL A 141 10.81 12.32 -11.22
C VAL A 141 10.47 11.01 -10.49
N PRO A 142 9.73 11.06 -9.36
CA PRO A 142 9.38 9.85 -8.63
C PRO A 142 8.46 8.96 -9.49
N ALA A 143 8.56 7.64 -9.31
CA ALA A 143 7.54 6.73 -9.83
C ALA A 143 6.66 6.30 -8.67
N VAL A 144 5.35 6.19 -8.92
CA VAL A 144 4.40 5.63 -7.97
C VAL A 144 3.61 4.51 -8.63
N ASN A 145 3.49 3.39 -7.95
CA ASN A 145 2.75 2.22 -8.39
C ASN A 145 1.98 1.64 -7.20
N GLN A 146 0.96 0.84 -7.51
CA GLN A 146 0.10 0.21 -6.53
C GLN A 146 0.17 -1.31 -6.70
N VAL A 147 0.29 -2.04 -5.59
CA VAL A 147 0.13 -3.49 -5.55
C VAL A 147 -1.14 -3.80 -4.74
N GLN A 148 -1.98 -4.66 -5.28
CA GLN A 148 -3.33 -4.90 -4.78
C GLN A 148 -3.43 -6.33 -4.26
N LEU A 149 -3.70 -6.48 -2.97
CA LEU A 149 -3.81 -7.78 -2.28
C LEU A 149 -5.23 -8.37 -2.30
N THR A 150 -6.22 -7.61 -2.76
CA THR A 150 -7.59 -8.10 -2.94
C THR A 150 -7.93 -8.19 -4.42
N ARG A 151 -8.32 -9.39 -4.86
CA ARG A 151 -8.74 -9.70 -6.23
C ARG A 151 -10.09 -9.06 -6.53
N ARG A 152 -10.54 -9.19 -7.78
CA ARG A 152 -11.82 -8.60 -8.19
C ARG A 152 -13.00 -9.47 -7.79
N ALA A 153 -12.83 -10.79 -7.78
CA ALA A 153 -13.85 -11.75 -7.41
C ALA A 153 -13.48 -12.42 -6.08
N HIS A 154 -14.41 -12.41 -5.12
CA HIS A 154 -14.19 -13.02 -3.80
C HIS A 154 -13.89 -14.52 -3.87
N THR A 155 -14.46 -15.22 -4.86
CA THR A 155 -14.22 -16.65 -5.09
C THR A 155 -12.80 -16.97 -5.57
N GLU A 156 -12.05 -15.96 -6.00
CA GLU A 156 -10.66 -16.13 -6.41
C GLU A 156 -9.70 -15.90 -5.25
N GLU A 157 -10.15 -15.43 -4.09
CA GLU A 157 -9.27 -15.17 -2.94
C GLU A 157 -8.60 -16.45 -2.41
N PRO A 158 -7.40 -16.37 -1.82
CA PRO A 158 -6.74 -17.52 -1.22
C PRO A 158 -7.65 -18.26 -0.23
N SER A 159 -7.72 -19.57 -0.40
CA SER A 159 -8.61 -20.47 0.36
C SER A 159 -7.86 -21.35 1.36
N ASN A 160 -6.53 -21.44 1.23
CA ASN A 160 -5.67 -22.32 2.04
C ASN A 160 -4.25 -21.73 2.17
N ASP A 161 -3.47 -22.28 3.10
CA ASP A 161 -2.13 -21.79 3.42
C ASP A 161 -1.14 -21.86 2.24
N GLN A 162 -1.32 -22.83 1.32
CA GLN A 162 -0.49 -22.93 0.13
C GLN A 162 -0.76 -21.76 -0.83
N GLU A 163 -2.03 -21.48 -1.12
CA GLU A 163 -2.41 -20.34 -1.97
C GLU A 163 -1.99 -19.00 -1.35
N LEU A 164 -2.07 -18.88 -0.02
CA LEU A 164 -1.57 -17.71 0.71
C LEU A 164 -0.05 -17.56 0.54
N ALA A 165 0.73 -18.64 0.70
CA ALA A 165 2.18 -18.60 0.52
C ALA A 165 2.58 -18.23 -0.93
N GLU A 166 1.83 -18.74 -1.92
CA GLU A 166 2.01 -18.38 -3.33
C GLU A 166 1.69 -16.90 -3.58
N GLU A 167 0.63 -16.36 -2.96
CA GLU A 167 0.31 -14.93 -3.02
C GLU A 167 1.37 -14.06 -2.36
N MET A 168 1.89 -14.44 -1.18
CA MET A 168 2.98 -13.71 -0.53
C MET A 168 4.25 -13.68 -1.38
N THR A 169 4.55 -14.76 -2.09
CA THR A 169 5.66 -14.78 -3.05
C THR A 169 5.40 -13.83 -4.23
N ARG A 170 4.17 -13.83 -4.76
CA ARG A 170 3.78 -12.91 -5.85
C ARG A 170 3.76 -11.45 -5.41
N LEU A 171 3.37 -11.16 -4.17
CA LEU A 171 3.46 -9.83 -3.56
C LEU A 171 4.90 -9.30 -3.63
N VAL A 172 5.88 -10.09 -3.18
CA VAL A 172 7.30 -9.69 -3.23
C VAL A 172 7.73 -9.43 -4.67
N HIS A 173 7.39 -10.31 -5.62
CA HIS A 173 7.70 -10.10 -7.03
C HIS A 173 7.06 -8.81 -7.59
N ALA A 174 5.80 -8.54 -7.26
CA ALA A 174 5.09 -7.36 -7.72
C ALA A 174 5.68 -6.07 -7.11
N VAL A 175 6.03 -6.08 -5.83
CA VAL A 175 6.73 -4.96 -5.16
C VAL A 175 8.06 -4.71 -5.85
N MET A 176 8.87 -5.74 -6.07
CA MET A 176 10.16 -5.60 -6.75
C MET A 176 9.98 -5.04 -8.17
N GLN A 177 9.01 -5.54 -8.93
CA GLN A 177 8.70 -5.02 -10.27
C GLN A 177 8.28 -3.54 -10.25
N CYS A 178 7.48 -3.14 -9.25
CA CYS A 178 7.01 -1.76 -9.09
C CYS A 178 8.07 -0.80 -8.53
N ALA A 179 9.13 -1.35 -7.92
CA ALA A 179 10.25 -0.63 -7.35
C ALA A 179 11.45 -0.47 -8.31
N VAL A 180 11.36 -0.99 -9.54
CA VAL A 180 12.40 -0.75 -10.55
C VAL A 180 12.22 0.66 -11.14
N PRO A 181 13.30 1.45 -11.29
CA PRO A 181 13.24 2.74 -11.96
C PRO A 181 12.58 2.66 -13.33
N ALA A 182 11.56 3.49 -13.55
CA ALA A 182 10.87 3.55 -14.83
C ALA A 182 11.86 3.95 -15.96
N PRO A 183 11.88 3.24 -17.10
CA PRO A 183 12.70 3.60 -18.25
C PRO A 183 12.39 5.02 -18.74
N SER A 184 13.38 5.67 -19.35
CA SER A 184 13.16 6.99 -19.94
C SER A 184 12.14 6.90 -21.09
N PRO A 185 11.27 7.91 -21.27
CA PRO A 185 10.39 7.99 -22.43
C PRO A 185 11.12 7.94 -23.78
N SER A 186 12.40 8.37 -23.81
CA SER A 186 13.25 8.29 -25.00
C SER A 186 13.69 6.86 -25.34
N GLU A 187 13.79 5.99 -24.33
CA GLU A 187 14.13 4.57 -24.52
C GLU A 187 12.89 3.78 -24.95
N SER A 188 11.77 4.01 -24.26
CA SER A 188 10.49 3.43 -24.65
C SER A 188 9.32 4.22 -24.06
N ARG A 189 8.57 4.90 -24.94
CA ARG A 189 7.31 5.57 -24.58
C ARG A 189 6.26 4.60 -24.02
N TYR A 190 6.32 3.33 -24.41
CA TYR A 190 5.40 2.32 -23.90
C TYR A 190 5.76 1.89 -22.48
N LEU A 191 7.03 1.54 -22.24
CA LEU A 191 7.48 1.07 -20.93
C LEU A 191 7.45 2.19 -19.89
N SER A 192 7.88 3.41 -20.24
CA SER A 192 7.80 4.57 -19.34
C SER A 192 6.39 4.83 -18.80
N LYS A 193 5.34 4.52 -19.58
CA LYS A 193 3.95 4.63 -19.13
C LYS A 193 3.49 3.48 -18.25
N ILE A 194 3.98 2.27 -18.48
CA ILE A 194 3.57 1.09 -17.70
C ILE A 194 4.12 1.12 -16.28
N PHE A 195 5.32 1.68 -16.07
CA PHE A 195 5.94 1.73 -14.75
C PHE A 195 5.55 2.98 -13.93
N ARG A 196 4.53 3.73 -14.37
CA ARG A 196 4.06 4.95 -13.68
C ARG A 196 2.54 4.95 -13.55
N GLY A 197 2.07 5.01 -12.31
CA GLY A 197 0.65 4.95 -11.99
C GLY A 197 0.03 3.56 -12.19
N ASN A 198 0.85 2.51 -12.23
CA ASN A 198 0.36 1.15 -12.46
C ASN A 198 -0.37 0.61 -11.22
N ALA A 199 -1.25 -0.35 -11.47
CA ALA A 199 -1.90 -1.13 -10.43
C ALA A 199 -1.80 -2.62 -10.77
N VAL A 200 -1.08 -3.38 -9.94
CA VAL A 200 -0.86 -4.82 -10.13
C VAL A 200 -1.61 -5.58 -9.04
N THR A 201 -2.59 -6.38 -9.42
CA THR A 201 -3.24 -7.32 -8.50
C THR A 201 -2.43 -8.61 -8.42
N VAL A 202 -2.20 -9.09 -7.20
CA VAL A 202 -1.63 -10.42 -6.93
C VAL A 202 -2.70 -11.34 -6.39
#